data_AF-I0AFR2-F1
#
_entry.id   AF-I0AFR2-F1
#
_cell.length_a   1.000
_cell.length_b   1.000
_cell.length_c   1.000
_cell.angle_alpha   90.00
_cell.angle_beta   90.00
_cell.angle_gamma   90.00
#
_symmetry.space_group_name_H-M   'P 1'
#
loop_
_entity.id
_entity.type
_entity.pdbx_description
1 polymer ?
#
loop_
_entity_poly.entity_id
_entity_poly.type
_entity_poly.pdbx_seq_one_letter_code
_entity_poly.pdbx_strand_id
1 'polypeptide(L)'
;MNFVEKLRIFAEKFGSISTLAEALGIAQPSLSRYLSGEVKPGLDFIMKLKDLGCDINWLLSDSPDPPPETNQLLQARLKELEEENARLRDSIGRIILLAQEVEAHKKGKKKPKK
;
A
#
# COMPACT_ATOMS: atom_id res chain seq x y z
N MET A 1 -1.47 -4.23 21.29
CA MET A 1 -0.23 -4.58 20.59
C MET A 1 0.92 -3.79 21.21
N ASN A 2 2.01 -4.43 21.62
CA ASN A 2 3.13 -3.76 22.27
C ASN A 2 4.27 -3.42 21.28
N PHE A 3 5.25 -2.63 21.73
CA PHE A 3 6.41 -2.23 20.91
C PHE A 3 7.12 -3.42 20.25
N VAL A 4 7.31 -4.51 20.98
CA VAL A 4 8.04 -5.70 20.50
C VAL A 4 7.28 -6.39 19.37
N GLU A 5 5.96 -6.51 19.52
CA GLU A 5 5.09 -7.06 18.48
C GLU A 5 5.14 -6.18 17.23
N LYS A 6 5.10 -4.85 17.37
CA LYS A 6 5.18 -3.90 16.25
C LYS A 6 6.52 -3.95 15.53
N LEU A 7 7.60 -4.06 16.31
CA LEU A 7 8.94 -4.24 15.77
C LEU A 7 9.07 -5.55 14.98
N ARG A 8 8.42 -6.63 15.44
CA ARG A 8 8.36 -7.90 14.71
C ARG A 8 7.61 -7.77 13.38
N ILE A 9 6.44 -7.11 13.37
CA ILE A 9 5.71 -6.84 12.11
C ILE A 9 6.58 -6.05 11.13
N PHE A 10 7.28 -5.02 11.61
CA PHE A 10 8.20 -4.28 10.74
C PHE A 10 9.33 -5.17 10.19
N ALA A 11 9.87 -6.08 11.02
CA ALA A 11 10.93 -6.99 10.63
C ALA A 11 10.54 -8.02 9.56
N GLU A 12 9.26 -8.39 9.48
CA GLU A 12 8.76 -9.33 8.46
C GLU A 12 9.02 -8.83 7.02
N LYS A 13 9.08 -7.50 6.82
CA LYS A 13 9.39 -6.88 5.51
C LYS A 13 10.77 -7.25 4.95
N PHE A 14 11.69 -7.68 5.81
CA PHE A 14 13.07 -8.00 5.43
C PHE A 14 13.30 -9.49 5.18
N GLY A 15 12.28 -10.34 5.39
CA GLY A 15 12.34 -11.79 5.19
C GLY A 15 13.17 -12.56 6.23
N SER A 16 14.22 -11.96 6.79
CA SER A 16 15.03 -12.56 7.87
C SER A 16 15.55 -11.52 8.88
N ILE A 17 15.80 -11.97 10.10
CA ILE A 17 16.40 -11.15 11.17
C ILE A 17 17.83 -10.71 10.80
N SER A 18 18.59 -11.56 10.09
CA SER A 18 19.95 -11.21 9.65
C SER A 18 19.92 -10.03 8.68
N THR A 19 19.01 -10.08 7.69
CA THR A 19 18.84 -9.03 6.69
C THR A 19 18.48 -7.69 7.35
N LEU A 20 17.58 -7.71 8.35
CA LEU A 20 17.25 -6.50 9.10
C LEU A 20 18.43 -6.00 9.94
N ALA A 21 19.18 -6.88 10.61
CA ALA A 21 20.33 -6.50 11.41
C ALA A 21 21.43 -5.83 10.55
N GLU A 22 21.69 -6.38 9.36
CA GLU A 22 22.58 -5.80 8.36
C GLU A 22 22.09 -4.42 7.89
N ALA A 23 20.80 -4.30 7.54
CA ALA A 23 20.20 -3.03 7.12
C ALA A 23 20.28 -1.94 8.21
N LEU A 24 20.13 -2.33 9.48
CA LEU A 24 20.29 -1.44 10.65
C LEU A 24 21.76 -1.17 11.01
N GLY A 25 22.70 -1.89 10.43
CA GLY A 25 24.12 -1.85 10.83
C GLY A 25 24.32 -2.18 12.30
N ILE A 26 23.66 -3.24 12.79
CA ILE A 26 23.82 -3.75 14.16
C ILE A 26 24.07 -5.26 14.14
N ALA A 27 24.63 -5.79 15.22
CA ALA A 27 24.81 -7.22 15.35
C ALA A 27 23.46 -7.94 15.51
N GLN A 28 23.28 -9.08 14.83
CA GLN A 28 22.06 -9.90 14.91
C GLN A 28 21.67 -10.25 16.37
N PRO A 29 22.61 -10.63 17.28
CA PRO A 29 22.25 -10.88 18.68
C PRO A 29 21.66 -9.64 19.37
N SER A 30 22.14 -8.44 19.05
CA SER A 30 21.60 -7.19 19.59
C SER A 30 20.17 -6.95 19.12
N LEU A 31 19.88 -7.19 17.83
CA LEU A 31 18.52 -7.11 17.29
C LEU A 31 17.58 -8.13 17.97
N SER A 32 18.04 -9.36 18.16
CA SER A 32 17.27 -10.41 18.84
C SER A 32 16.87 -10.02 20.25
N ARG A 33 17.73 -9.34 21.00
CA ARG A 33 17.42 -8.84 22.36
C ARG A 33 16.34 -7.75 22.38
N TYR A 34 16.26 -6.92 21.34
CA TYR A 34 15.15 -5.99 21.19
C TYR A 34 13.85 -6.71 20.84
N LEU A 35 13.92 -7.70 19.94
CA LEU A 35 12.78 -8.52 19.54
C LEU A 35 12.28 -9.47 20.64
N SER A 36 13.10 -9.80 21.64
CA SER A 36 12.68 -10.53 22.84
C SER A 36 12.16 -9.64 23.96
N GLY A 37 12.33 -8.31 23.86
CA GLY A 37 11.96 -7.37 24.90
C GLY A 37 12.90 -7.35 26.11
N GLU A 38 14.03 -8.06 26.06
CA GLU A 38 15.06 -8.06 27.10
C GLU A 38 15.68 -6.67 27.31
N VAL A 39 15.73 -5.88 26.25
CA VAL A 39 16.34 -4.56 26.25
C VAL A 39 15.39 -3.54 25.66
N LYS A 40 15.29 -2.38 26.32
CA LYS A 40 14.65 -1.21 25.73
C LYS A 40 15.61 -0.54 24.74
N PRO A 41 15.21 -0.36 23.48
CA PRO A 41 16.03 0.36 22.52
C PRO A 41 16.17 1.83 22.87
N GLY A 42 17.35 2.38 22.59
CA GLY A 42 17.64 3.80 22.72
C GLY A 42 17.25 4.60 21.46
N LEU A 43 17.41 5.92 21.54
CA LEU A 43 17.08 6.84 20.45
C LEU A 43 17.81 6.49 19.15
N ASP A 44 19.10 6.14 19.21
CA ASP A 44 19.89 5.80 18.02
C ASP A 44 19.29 4.63 17.23
N PHE A 45 18.78 3.62 17.93
CA PHE A 45 18.11 2.47 17.29
C PHE A 45 16.79 2.89 16.64
N ILE A 46 16.01 3.73 17.33
CA ILE A 46 14.75 4.26 16.78
C ILE A 46 15.02 5.11 15.53
N MET A 47 16.08 5.92 15.52
CA MET A 47 16.47 6.70 14.34
C MET A 47 16.86 5.79 13.17
N LYS A 48 17.63 4.73 13.41
CA LYS A 48 17.94 3.74 12.38
C LYS A 48 16.69 3.06 11.79
N LEU A 49 15.71 2.74 12.63
CA LEU A 49 14.42 2.20 12.15
C LEU A 49 13.68 3.20 11.27
N LYS A 50 13.67 4.49 11.66
CA LYS A 50 13.06 5.57 10.88
C LYS A 50 13.72 5.67 9.50
N ASP A 51 15.05 5.61 9.44
CA ASP A 51 15.80 5.70 8.20
C ASP A 51 15.53 4.52 7.25
N LEU A 52 15.17 3.35 7.81
CA LEU A 52 14.70 2.19 7.06
C LEU A 52 13.20 2.25 6.68
N GLY A 53 12.52 3.36 6.94
CA GLY A 53 11.12 3.56 6.59
C GLY A 53 10.12 3.01 7.61
N CYS A 54 10.54 2.78 8.86
CA CYS A 54 9.61 2.49 9.94
C CYS A 54 8.86 3.77 10.36
N ASP A 55 7.53 3.68 10.48
CA ASP A 55 6.74 4.76 11.07
C ASP A 55 6.91 4.74 12.61
N ILE A 56 7.68 5.69 13.11
CA ILE A 56 7.98 5.80 14.54
C ILE A 56 6.74 6.18 15.36
N ASN A 57 5.81 6.96 14.80
CA ASN A 57 4.58 7.33 15.50
C ASN A 57 3.73 6.09 15.72
N TRP A 58 3.60 5.23 14.70
CA TRP A 58 2.95 3.94 14.89
C TRP A 58 3.69 3.06 15.90
N LEU A 59 5.00 2.91 15.73
CA LEU A 59 5.84 2.03 16.56
C LEU A 59 5.71 2.34 18.05
N LEU A 60 5.62 3.63 18.40
CA LEU A 60 5.56 4.12 19.78
C LEU A 60 4.13 4.42 20.29
N SER A 61 3.12 4.41 19.42
CA SER A 61 1.72 4.61 19.82
C SER A 61 1.13 3.37 20.50
N ASP A 62 -0.08 3.51 21.05
CA ASP A 62 -0.91 2.38 21.50
C ASP A 62 -1.78 1.79 20.36
N SER A 63 -1.71 2.33 19.14
CA SER A 63 -2.51 1.87 18.00
C SER A 63 -2.13 0.44 17.61
N PRO A 64 -3.07 -0.51 17.57
CA PRO A 64 -2.76 -1.90 17.21
C PRO A 64 -2.47 -2.05 15.72
N ASP A 65 -3.06 -1.21 14.86
CA ASP A 65 -2.98 -1.41 13.41
C ASP A 65 -1.70 -0.82 12.83
N PRO A 66 -0.91 -1.58 12.03
CA PRO A 66 0.20 -1.03 11.27
C PRO A 66 -0.30 0.11 10.37
N PRO A 67 0.53 1.15 10.15
CA PRO A 67 0.15 2.23 9.26
C PRO A 67 -0.08 1.61 7.89
N PRO A 68 -1.14 2.02 7.18
CA PRO A 68 -1.43 1.47 5.87
C PRO A 68 -0.20 1.69 4.99
N GLU A 69 0.21 0.61 4.32
CA GLU A 69 1.52 0.43 3.72
C GLU A 69 1.93 1.64 2.87
N THR A 70 2.81 2.48 3.43
CA THR A 70 3.37 3.72 2.89
C THR A 70 2.34 4.64 2.22
N ASN A 71 2.03 5.80 2.82
CA ASN A 71 1.21 6.85 2.19
C ASN A 71 1.54 7.11 0.71
N GLN A 72 2.80 6.99 0.31
CA GLN A 72 3.24 7.11 -1.09
C GLN A 72 2.80 5.95 -2.00
N LEU A 73 2.83 4.70 -1.52
CA LEU A 73 2.36 3.54 -2.28
C LEU A 73 0.83 3.58 -2.42
N LEU A 74 0.13 3.97 -1.35
CA LEU A 74 -1.30 4.21 -1.39
C LEU A 74 -1.64 5.32 -2.38
N GLN A 75 -0.92 6.45 -2.35
CA GLN A 75 -1.11 7.54 -3.32
C GLN A 75 -0.83 7.09 -4.76
N ALA A 76 0.23 6.30 -4.99
CA ALA A 76 0.52 5.75 -6.30
C ALA A 76 -0.60 4.81 -6.79
N ARG A 77 -1.08 3.92 -5.92
CA ARG A 77 -2.17 3.01 -6.24
C ARG A 77 -3.49 3.73 -6.48
N LEU A 78 -3.75 4.78 -5.72
CA LEU A 78 -4.95 5.62 -5.85
C LEU A 78 -4.94 6.35 -7.20
N LYS A 79 -3.79 6.89 -7.59
CA LYS A 79 -3.59 7.51 -8.90
C LYS A 79 -3.81 6.51 -10.05
N GLU A 80 -3.24 5.30 -9.98
CA GLU A 80 -3.46 4.26 -10.99
C GLU A 80 -4.94 3.91 -11.14
N LEU A 81 -5.65 3.75 -10.01
CA LEU A 81 -7.08 3.44 -9.98
C LEU A 81 -7.92 4.59 -10.55
N GLU A 82 -7.54 5.84 -10.31
CA GLU A 82 -8.21 7.02 -10.88
C GLU A 82 -8.03 7.07 -12.40
N GLU A 83 -6.82 6.81 -12.90
CA GLU A 83 -6.54 6.75 -14.35
C GLU A 83 -7.30 5.61 -15.03
N GLU A 84 -7.38 4.44 -14.39
CA GLU A 84 -8.17 3.31 -14.91
C GLU A 84 -9.66 3.65 -14.96
N ASN A 85 -10.20 4.26 -13.90
CA ASN A 85 -11.60 4.71 -13.89
C ASN A 85 -11.90 5.73 -14.98
N ALA A 86 -10.98 6.66 -15.25
CA ALA A 86 -11.13 7.61 -16.35
C ALA A 86 -11.21 6.89 -17.71
N ARG A 87 -10.28 5.94 -17.97
CA ARG A 87 -10.30 5.13 -19.20
C ARG A 87 -11.58 4.31 -19.37
N LEU A 88 -12.08 3.73 -18.28
CA LEU A 88 -13.31 2.96 -18.28
C LEU A 88 -14.53 3.84 -18.59
N ARG A 89 -14.62 5.03 -17.98
CA ARG A 89 -15.70 6.00 -18.25
C ARG A 89 -15.72 6.44 -19.72
N ASP A 90 -14.56 6.71 -20.30
CA ASP A 90 -14.44 7.06 -21.73
C ASP A 90 -14.90 5.92 -22.63
N SER A 91 -14.49 4.69 -22.31
CA SER A 91 -14.87 3.49 -23.04
C SER A 91 -16.39 3.27 -23.00
N ILE A 92 -17.00 3.43 -21.81
CA ILE A 92 -18.46 3.35 -21.64
C ILE A 92 -19.16 4.45 -22.47
N GLY A 93 -18.65 5.68 -22.46
CA GLY A 93 -19.20 6.77 -23.27
C GLY A 93 -19.23 6.46 -24.77
N ARG A 94 -18.16 5.87 -25.30
CA ARG A 94 -18.09 5.43 -26.71
C ARG A 94 -19.10 4.33 -27.01
N ILE A 95 -19.24 3.34 -26.11
CA ILE A 95 -20.20 2.26 -26.27
C ILE A 95 -21.64 2.80 -26.31
N ILE A 96 -21.96 3.78 -25.46
CA ILE A 96 -23.28 4.42 -25.45
C ILE A 96 -23.57 5.12 -26.78
N LEU A 97 -22.61 5.87 -27.32
CA LEU A 97 -22.73 6.52 -28.63
C LEU A 97 -23.00 5.52 -29.76
N LEU A 98 -22.22 4.43 -29.79
CA LEU A 98 -22.41 3.36 -30.77
C LEU A 98 -23.78 2.69 -30.63
N ALA A 99 -24.23 2.44 -29.39
CA ALA A 99 -25.55 1.86 -29.14
C ALA A 99 -26.68 2.78 -29.64
N GLN A 100 -26.57 4.09 -29.43
CA GLN A 100 -27.53 5.07 -29.95
C GLN A 100 -27.58 5.07 -31.48
N GLU A 101 -26.42 5.03 -32.14
CA GLU A 101 -26.31 5.00 -33.59
C GLU A 101 -26.93 3.71 -34.19
N VAL A 102 -26.68 2.57 -33.56
CA VAL A 102 -27.28 1.28 -33.94
C VAL A 102 -28.80 1.33 -33.80
N GLU A 103 -29.33 1.89 -32.71
CA GLU A 103 -30.77 2.03 -32.52
C GLU A 103 -31.42 3.01 -33.51
N ALA A 104 -30.73 4.09 -33.89
CA ALA A 104 -31.17 5.00 -34.94
C ALA A 104 -31.23 4.30 -36.31
N HIS A 105 -30.22 3.51 -36.65
CA HIS A 105 -30.16 2.72 -37.89
C HIS A 105 -31.26 1.63 -37.95
N LYS A 106 -31.60 0.99 -36.82
CA LYS A 106 -32.74 0.05 -36.75
C LYS A 106 -34.09 0.72 -37.02
N LYS A 107 -34.29 1.96 -36.56
CA LYS A 107 -35.53 2.73 -36.83
C LYS A 107 -35.62 3.19 -38.29
N GLY A 108 -34.48 3.55 -38.91
CA GLY A 108 -34.42 3.95 -40.32
C GLY A 108 -34.79 2.84 -41.32
N LYS A 109 -34.48 1.57 -41.03
CA LYS A 109 -34.83 0.43 -41.89
C LYS A 109 -36.30 -0.02 -41.81
N LYS A 110 -37.11 0.52 -40.89
CA LYS A 110 -38.53 0.12 -40.69
C LYS A 110 -39.56 0.97 -41.47
N LYS A 111 -39.17 1.84 -42.41
CA LYS A 111 -40.16 2.51 -43.27
C LYS A 111 -40.70 1.54 -44.34
N PRO A 112 -42.02 1.30 -44.40
CA PRO A 112 -42.62 0.21 -45.15
C PRO A 112 -42.60 0.47 -46.66
N LYS A 113 -42.39 -0.59 -47.44
CA LYS A 113 -42.72 -0.61 -48.87
C LYS A 113 -44.25 -0.48 -48.98
N LYS A 114 -44.70 0.59 -49.67
CA LYS A 114 -46.06 0.69 -50.22
C LYS A 114 -46.27 -0.36 -51.30
#